data_AF-A0A945U782-F1
#
_entry.id   AF-A0A945U782-F1
#
_cell.length_a   1.000
_cell.length_b   1.000
_cell.length_c   1.000
_cell.angle_alpha   90.00
_cell.angle_beta   90.00
_cell.angle_gamma   90.00
#
_symmetry.space_group_name_H-M   'P 1'
#
loop_
_entity.id
_entity.type
_entity.pdbx_description
1 polymer ?
#
loop_
_entity_poly.entity_id
_entity_poly.type
_entity_poly.pdbx_seq_one_letter_code
_entity_poly.pdbx_strand_id
1 'polypeptide(L)'
;VHFDRTDIRKAADFLNTSPAEFKKVFLKRDGNSWVLEVGEEGAPCAFLTDQGCGIHPAKPKQCESYPFWKENMDSKPMWRLVGGFCPGIDIGPMVPVDTIKSFLKKFTR
;
A
#
# COMPACT_ATOMS: atom_id res chain seq x y z
N VAL A 1 5.92 -4.73 -2.40
CA VAL A 1 4.74 -4.65 -1.49
C VAL A 1 4.34 -6.06 -1.07
N HIS A 2 4.22 -6.34 0.21
CA HIS A 2 3.82 -7.66 0.71
C HIS A 2 2.30 -7.84 0.68
N PHE A 3 1.87 -9.07 0.41
CA PHE A 3 0.47 -9.49 0.45
C PHE A 3 0.32 -10.66 1.43
N ASP A 4 -0.46 -10.48 2.50
CA ASP A 4 -0.86 -11.58 3.38
C ASP A 4 -2.07 -12.36 2.81
N ARG A 5 -2.48 -13.45 3.48
CA ARG A 5 -3.60 -14.28 3.02
C ARG A 5 -4.92 -13.50 2.92
N THR A 6 -5.12 -12.51 3.78
CA THR A 6 -6.30 -11.65 3.80
C THR A 6 -6.24 -10.63 2.66
N ASP A 7 -5.07 -10.00 2.45
CA ASP A 7 -4.85 -9.07 1.34
C ASP A 7 -5.10 -9.75 -0.01
N ILE A 8 -4.59 -10.97 -0.19
CA ILE A 8 -4.78 -11.78 -1.42
C ILE A 8 -6.27 -12.03 -1.68
N ARG A 9 -7.03 -12.41 -0.64
CA ARG A 9 -8.46 -12.69 -0.77
C ARG A 9 -9.22 -11.42 -1.17
N LYS A 10 -9.03 -10.33 -0.42
CA LYS A 10 -9.68 -9.04 -0.72
C LYS A 10 -9.41 -8.55 -2.14
N ALA A 11 -8.15 -8.59 -2.57
CA ALA A 11 -7.76 -8.12 -3.90
C ALA A 11 -8.30 -9.05 -5.00
N ALA A 12 -8.28 -10.37 -4.79
CA ALA A 12 -8.86 -11.33 -5.73
C ALA A 12 -10.39 -11.16 -5.87
N ASP A 13 -11.09 -11.04 -4.74
CA ASP A 13 -12.54 -10.81 -4.72
C ASP A 13 -12.91 -9.50 -5.43
N PHE A 14 -12.16 -8.43 -5.18
CA PHE A 14 -12.37 -7.13 -5.83
C PHE A 14 -12.18 -7.20 -7.35
N LEU A 15 -11.22 -8.01 -7.82
CA LEU A 15 -10.94 -8.21 -9.24
C LEU A 15 -11.79 -9.32 -9.88
N ASN A 16 -12.74 -9.90 -9.15
CA ASN A 16 -13.56 -11.04 -9.60
C ASN A 16 -12.73 -12.22 -10.12
N THR A 17 -11.63 -12.53 -9.42
CA THR A 17 -10.75 -13.66 -9.76
C THR A 17 -10.53 -14.57 -8.55
N SER A 18 -9.93 -15.74 -8.78
CA SER A 18 -9.59 -16.64 -7.67
C SER A 18 -8.30 -16.21 -6.96
N PRO A 19 -8.13 -16.51 -5.66
CA PRO A 19 -6.85 -16.26 -4.97
C PRO A 19 -5.65 -16.95 -5.63
N ALA A 20 -5.86 -18.10 -6.29
CA ALA A 20 -4.81 -18.82 -7.00
C ALA A 20 -4.36 -18.06 -8.25
N GLU A 21 -5.33 -17.57 -9.03
CA GLU A 21 -5.05 -16.80 -10.23
C GLU A 21 -4.46 -15.43 -9.89
N PHE A 22 -4.97 -14.75 -8.86
CA PHE A 22 -4.39 -13.50 -8.37
C PHE A 22 -2.91 -13.65 -8.01
N LYS A 23 -2.57 -14.72 -7.28
CA LYS A 23 -1.17 -15.03 -6.95
C LYS A 23 -0.33 -15.26 -8.20
N LYS A 24 -0.85 -16.00 -9.17
CA LYS A 24 -0.13 -16.34 -10.40
C LYS A 24 0.14 -15.11 -11.28
N VAL A 25 -0.81 -14.18 -11.35
CA VAL A 25 -0.76 -13.03 -12.28
C VAL A 25 -0.03 -11.83 -11.67
N PHE A 26 -0.20 -11.57 -10.38
CA PHE A 26 0.25 -10.30 -9.77
C PHE A 26 1.36 -10.46 -8.74
N LEU A 27 1.62 -11.68 -8.25
CA LEU A 27 2.52 -11.90 -7.12
C LEU A 27 3.65 -12.85 -7.48
N LYS A 28 4.82 -12.62 -6.88
CA LYS A 28 5.92 -13.57 -6.86
C LYS A 28 6.25 -13.99 -5.43
N ARG A 29 6.94 -15.12 -5.32
CA ARG A 29 7.46 -15.59 -4.02
C ARG A 29 8.75 -14.86 -3.67
N ASP A 30 8.84 -14.41 -2.43
CA ASP A 30 10.05 -13.91 -1.79
C ASP A 30 10.19 -14.60 -0.43
N GLY A 31 11.00 -15.66 -0.40
CA GLY A 31 11.03 -16.63 0.70
C GLY A 31 9.63 -17.18 1.02
N ASN A 32 9.20 -17.00 2.27
CA ASN A 32 7.87 -17.43 2.73
C ASN A 32 6.75 -16.43 2.44
N SER A 33 7.08 -15.26 1.89
CA SER A 33 6.13 -14.18 1.64
C SER A 33 5.65 -14.16 0.18
N TRP A 34 4.48 -13.56 -0.03
CA TRP A 34 4.04 -13.12 -1.34
C TRP A 34 4.31 -11.63 -1.48
N VAL A 35 4.94 -11.24 -2.58
CA VAL A 35 5.21 -9.84 -2.89
C VAL A 35 4.64 -9.51 -4.26
N LEU A 36 4.13 -8.29 -4.38
CA LEU A 36 3.70 -7.73 -5.65
C LEU A 36 4.84 -7.80 -6.65
N GLU A 37 4.56 -8.40 -7.80
CA GLU A 37 5.44 -8.38 -8.94
C GLU A 37 5.30 -7.03 -9.66
N VAL A 38 6.44 -6.39 -9.84
CA VAL A 38 6.57 -5.14 -10.58
C VAL A 38 7.56 -5.45 -11.70
N GLY A 39 7.28 -4.99 -12.92
CA GLY A 39 8.08 -5.27 -14.11
C GLY A 39 9.53 -4.77 -14.01
N GLU A 40 10.26 -4.90 -15.11
CA GLU A 40 11.66 -4.44 -15.20
C GLU A 40 11.80 -2.94 -14.89
N GLU A 41 13.03 -2.55 -14.53
CA GLU A 41 13.45 -1.27 -13.93
C GLU A 41 12.51 -0.08 -14.17
N GLY A 42 11.79 0.32 -13.13
CA GLY A 42 10.99 1.55 -13.11
C GLY A 42 9.54 1.39 -13.56
N ALA A 43 9.11 0.20 -13.97
CA ALA A 43 7.70 -0.04 -14.25
C ALA A 43 6.83 0.26 -13.02
N PRO A 44 5.68 0.94 -13.18
CA PRO A 44 4.75 1.15 -12.09
C PRO A 44 4.11 -0.17 -11.65
N CYS A 45 3.53 -0.17 -10.45
CA CYS A 45 2.67 -1.25 -9.99
C CYS A 45 1.56 -1.53 -11.03
N ALA A 46 1.25 -2.81 -11.28
CA ALA A 46 0.21 -3.23 -12.23
C ALA A 46 -1.21 -2.68 -11.92
N PHE A 47 -1.43 -2.21 -10.69
CA PHE A 47 -2.70 -1.58 -10.28
C PHE A 47 -2.65 -0.06 -10.30
N LEU A 48 -1.54 0.57 -10.71
CA LEU A 48 -1.47 2.02 -10.83
C LEU A 48 -2.06 2.45 -12.17
N THR A 49 -3.03 3.36 -12.12
CA THR A 49 -3.68 3.98 -13.27
C THR A 49 -3.49 5.50 -13.20
N ASP A 50 -3.85 6.22 -14.27
CA ASP A 50 -3.83 7.69 -14.29
C ASP A 50 -4.75 8.31 -13.22
N GLN A 51 -5.77 7.57 -12.77
CA GLN A 51 -6.71 7.99 -11.71
C GLN A 51 -6.30 7.48 -10.33
N GLY A 52 -5.13 6.87 -10.20
CA GLY A 52 -4.62 6.27 -8.96
C GLY A 52 -4.75 4.75 -8.92
N CYS A 53 -4.87 4.19 -7.73
CA CYS A 53 -4.84 2.73 -7.54
C CYS A 53 -6.16 2.08 -8.00
N GLY A 54 -6.11 1.21 -9.00
CA GLY A 54 -7.24 0.47 -9.55
C GLY A 54 -7.86 -0.53 -8.56
N ILE A 55 -7.14 -0.93 -7.51
CA ILE A 55 -7.67 -1.75 -6.41
C ILE A 55 -7.79 -0.96 -5.09
N HIS A 56 -8.03 0.35 -5.14
CA HIS A 56 -8.03 1.21 -3.94
C HIS A 56 -8.84 0.64 -2.75
N PRO A 57 -10.07 0.11 -2.93
CA PRO A 57 -10.86 -0.46 -1.83
C PRO A 57 -10.31 -1.78 -1.26
N ALA A 58 -9.41 -2.44 -1.99
CA ALA A 58 -8.83 -3.73 -1.65
C ALA A 58 -7.29 -3.67 -1.56
N LYS A 59 -6.74 -2.49 -1.25
CA LYS A 59 -5.30 -2.31 -1.07
C LYS A 59 -4.77 -3.27 0.00
N PRO A 60 -3.55 -3.81 -0.16
CA PRO A 60 -2.89 -4.53 0.92
C PRO A 60 -2.58 -3.56 2.06
N LYS A 61 -2.52 -4.06 3.30
CA LYS A 61 -2.24 -3.24 4.51
C LYS A 61 -1.03 -2.33 4.36
N GLN A 62 0.03 -2.78 3.70
CA GLN A 62 1.22 -1.96 3.48
C GLN A 62 0.94 -0.75 2.58
N CYS A 63 0.10 -0.88 1.55
CA CYS A 63 -0.30 0.25 0.72
C CYS A 63 -1.35 1.14 1.40
N GLU A 64 -2.19 0.59 2.28
CA GLU A 64 -3.13 1.36 3.08
C GLU A 64 -2.43 2.27 4.11
N SER A 65 -1.27 1.83 4.63
CA SER A 65 -0.52 2.62 5.62
C SER A 65 0.37 3.71 5.02
N TYR A 66 0.54 3.76 3.69
CA TYR A 66 1.24 4.86 3.04
C TYR A 66 0.43 6.16 3.17
N PRO A 67 1.02 7.32 3.51
CA PRO A 67 2.46 7.58 3.63
C PRO A 67 3.03 7.45 5.06
N PHE A 68 2.27 6.94 6.03
CA PHE A 68 2.67 6.79 7.44
C PHE A 68 3.61 5.61 7.72
N TRP A 69 4.45 5.25 6.75
CA TRP A 69 5.52 4.29 6.98
C TRP A 69 6.54 4.90 7.92
N LYS A 70 7.18 4.06 8.75
CA LYS A 70 8.11 4.54 9.77
C LYS A 70 9.23 5.37 9.14
N GLU A 71 9.78 4.90 8.04
CA GLU A 71 10.87 5.51 7.28
C GLU A 71 10.50 6.91 6.75
N ASN A 72 9.21 7.13 6.45
CA ASN A 72 8.71 8.43 6.01
C ASN A 72 8.50 9.39 7.20
N MET A 73 8.14 8.86 8.36
CA MET A 73 7.85 9.62 9.57
C MET A 73 9.08 9.87 10.46
N ASP A 74 10.21 9.20 10.20
CA ASP A 74 11.41 9.27 11.03
C ASP A 74 12.05 10.67 11.09
N SER A 75 11.79 11.54 10.10
CA SER A 75 12.29 12.92 10.14
C SER A 75 11.45 13.90 9.31
N LYS A 76 11.48 15.18 9.70
CA LYS A 76 10.83 16.27 8.93
C LYS A 76 11.32 16.34 7.46
N PRO A 77 12.63 16.21 7.17
CA PRO A 77 13.10 16.14 5.79
C PRO A 77 12.50 14.97 5.00
N MET A 78 12.42 13.77 5.59
CA MET A 78 11.81 12.62 4.93
C MET A 78 10.32 12.84 4.67
N TRP A 79 9.59 13.40 5.64
CA TRP A 79 8.17 13.74 5.46
C TRP A 79 7.96 14.71 4.29
N ARG A 80 8.79 15.76 4.20
CA ARG A 80 8.74 16.73 3.08
C ARG A 80 9.10 16.10 1.75
N LEU A 81 10.12 15.23 1.71
CA LEU A 81 10.51 14.51 0.51
C LEU A 81 9.34 13.66 -0.01
N VAL A 82 8.72 12.87 0.87
CA VAL A 82 7.56 12.03 0.52
C VAL A 82 6.37 12.90 0.12
N GLY A 83 6.22 14.10 0.70
CA GLY A 83 5.21 15.09 0.29
C GLY A 83 5.36 15.58 -1.16
N GLY A 84 6.56 15.49 -1.73
CA GLY A 84 6.77 15.73 -3.17
C GLY A 84 6.16 14.64 -4.08
N PHE A 85 5.87 13.46 -3.54
CA PHE A 85 5.32 12.32 -4.28
C PHE A 85 3.85 12.03 -3.91
N CYS A 86 3.47 12.25 -2.65
CA CYS A 86 2.12 12.01 -2.15
C CYS A 86 1.32 13.33 -2.13
N PRO A 87 0.34 13.52 -3.03
CA PRO A 87 -0.43 14.76 -3.10
C PRO A 87 -1.35 15.00 -1.89
N GLY A 88 -1.48 14.01 -1.00
CA GLY A 88 -2.31 14.11 0.21
C GLY A 88 -1.54 14.58 1.45
N ILE A 89 -0.21 14.63 1.43
CA ILE A 89 0.57 15.09 2.59
C ILE A 89 0.34 16.59 2.79
N ASP A 90 0.11 16.98 4.05
CA ASP A 90 -0.14 18.35 4.50
C ASP A 90 -1.39 19.00 3.85
N ILE A 91 -2.27 18.18 3.25
CA ILE A 91 -3.57 18.59 2.68
C ILE A 91 -4.71 18.04 3.52
N GLY A 92 -5.69 18.88 3.83
CA GLY A 92 -6.91 18.50 4.55
C GLY A 92 -7.01 19.08 5.95
N PRO A 93 -8.00 18.64 6.74
CA PRO A 93 -8.25 19.18 8.07
C PRO A 93 -7.17 18.73 9.06
N MET A 94 -6.95 19.54 10.10
CA MET A 94 -6.10 19.12 11.22
C MET A 94 -6.76 17.94 11.96
N VAL A 95 -6.01 16.84 12.11
CA VAL A 95 -6.45 15.64 12.82
C VAL A 95 -5.72 15.55 14.16
N PRO A 96 -6.43 15.31 15.29
CA PRO A 96 -5.78 15.15 16.58
C PRO A 96 -4.78 13.99 16.61
N VAL A 97 -3.64 14.19 17.28
CA VAL A 97 -2.56 13.20 17.35
C VAL A 97 -3.02 11.83 17.89
N ASP A 98 -3.96 11.82 18.84
CA ASP A 98 -4.48 10.57 19.42
C ASP A 98 -5.34 9.78 18.45
N THR A 99 -6.01 10.47 17.52
CA THR A 99 -6.76 9.84 16.43
C THR A 99 -5.79 9.15 15.47
N ILE A 100 -4.69 9.83 15.11
CA ILE A 100 -3.64 9.26 14.25
C ILE A 100 -3.01 8.04 14.92
N LYS A 101 -2.58 8.16 16.18
CA LYS A 101 -2.00 7.05 16.95
C LYS A 101 -2.94 5.84 17.03
N SER A 102 -4.23 6.08 17.26
CA SER A 102 -5.23 5.01 17.32
C SER A 102 -5.44 4.33 15.97
N PHE A 103 -5.44 5.09 14.88
CA PHE A 103 -5.52 4.55 13.53
C PHE A 103 -4.30 3.68 13.16
N LEU A 104 -3.09 4.16 13.49
CA LEU A 104 -1.84 3.46 13.15
C LEU A 104 -1.67 2.11 13.87
N LYS A 105 -2.36 1.88 15.00
CA LYS A 105 -2.40 0.57 15.67
C LYS A 105 -2.92 -0.56 14.77
N LYS A 106 -3.64 -0.25 13.69
CA LYS A 106 -4.09 -1.24 12.70
C LYS A 106 -2.94 -1.81 11.85
N PHE A 107 -1.82 -1.10 11.79
CA PHE A 107 -0.68 -1.42 10.92
C PHE A 107 0.58 -1.81 11.68
N THR A 108 0.60 -1.66 13.01
CA THR A 108 1.62 -2.26 13.88
C THR A 108 1.47 -3.78 13.86
N ARG A 109 2.57 -4.48 13.54
CA ARG A 109 2.67 -5.94 13.66
C ARG A 109 2.56 -6.38 15.11
#